data_AF-A0ABC8DES5-F1
#
_entry.id   AF-A0ABC8DES5-F1
#
_cell.length_a   1.000
_cell.length_b   1.000
_cell.length_c   1.000
_cell.angle_alpha   90.00
_cell.angle_beta   90.00
_cell.angle_gamma   90.00
#
_symmetry.space_group_name_H-M   'P 1'
#
loop_
_entity.id
_entity.type
_entity.pdbx_description
1 polymer ?
#
loop_
_entity_poly.entity_id
_entity_poly.type
_entity_poly.pdbx_seq_one_letter_code
_entity_poly.pdbx_strand_id
1 'polypeptide(L)'
;MSRKISTQVERRIYAESMGRCMNPECKVELFKDSGDIMEKAHIIPYCDTKDNSYENLIILCPNCHTNFDKNSAFSADDVEKWKKIRKAEFERFFSKEYDTFEDLKSEVVPLLLHNQAIFENYYSEDQRGLWDIFEGEVLSNNRILRKILKHNTKLIQKHSQESYSNLAIVQKFMLHIDEFEATRISKEKIRHVLFPVEINSLFGIKPLQKDFIPSVESIESLIAVLLNKGKFESIVLGIDNPYIQVKKDSSSEKIYLNDTPRLRQIYYDSNCFRKVNVRFESLNYALKVIKSRGLNFDFIEIDNLKEITVNGVKIVFIYEYCLSKVKLQQLCPEEKCVVLNLHNWNGECCISVEAYELAKEMKVTLLTLDRFYKYINGI
;
A
#
# COMPACT_ATOMS: atom_id res chain seq x y z
N MET A 1 5.54 -48.10 -22.98
CA MET A 1 5.27 -46.73 -22.47
C MET A 1 6.51 -45.89 -22.72
N SER A 2 6.33 -44.69 -23.27
CA SER A 2 7.45 -43.85 -23.72
C SER A 2 8.19 -43.21 -22.53
N ARG A 3 9.53 -43.18 -22.57
CA ARG A 3 10.40 -42.42 -21.64
C ARG A 3 10.26 -40.89 -21.79
N LYS A 4 9.31 -40.42 -22.60
CA LYS A 4 9.16 -39.00 -22.94
C LYS A 4 8.66 -38.22 -21.73
N ILE A 5 9.56 -37.40 -21.17
CA ILE A 5 9.24 -36.36 -20.19
C ILE A 5 8.40 -35.29 -20.91
N SER A 6 7.37 -34.77 -20.26
CA SER A 6 6.54 -33.72 -20.86
C SER A 6 7.33 -32.42 -20.97
N THR A 7 7.10 -31.64 -22.03
CA THR A 7 7.79 -30.35 -22.25
C THR A 7 7.55 -29.37 -21.09
N GLN A 8 6.39 -29.45 -20.42
CA GLN A 8 6.10 -28.63 -19.25
C GLN A 8 7.03 -29.00 -18.07
N VAL A 9 7.21 -30.30 -17.80
CA VAL A 9 8.08 -30.78 -16.71
C VAL A 9 9.53 -30.42 -17.01
N GLU A 10 9.97 -30.65 -18.24
CA GLU A 10 11.32 -30.31 -18.72
C GLU A 10 11.64 -28.82 -18.53
N ARG A 11 10.73 -27.93 -18.96
CA ARG A 11 10.90 -26.48 -18.75
C ARG A 11 10.97 -26.11 -17.27
N ARG A 12 10.17 -26.76 -16.42
CA ARG A 12 10.17 -26.48 -14.97
C ARG A 12 11.49 -26.85 -14.31
N ILE A 13 12.03 -28.05 -14.59
CA ILE A 13 13.32 -28.48 -14.01
C ILE A 13 14.49 -27.65 -14.54
N TYR A 14 14.43 -27.20 -15.81
CA TYR A 14 15.43 -26.29 -16.37
C TYR A 14 15.40 -24.93 -15.69
N ALA A 15 14.21 -24.35 -15.48
CA ALA A 15 14.07 -23.10 -14.73
C ALA A 15 14.57 -23.23 -13.27
N GLU A 16 14.23 -24.32 -12.58
CA GLU A 16 14.70 -24.60 -11.22
C GLU A 16 16.22 -24.75 -11.12
N SER A 17 16.87 -25.29 -12.17
CA SER A 17 18.33 -25.41 -12.21
C SER A 17 19.05 -24.06 -12.22
N MET A 18 18.39 -22.99 -12.70
CA MET A 18 19.01 -21.67 -12.91
C MET A 18 20.31 -21.75 -13.74
N GLY A 19 20.40 -22.72 -14.65
CA GLY A 19 21.59 -22.96 -15.48
C GLY A 19 22.81 -23.51 -14.75
N ARG A 20 22.62 -24.02 -13.53
CA ARG A 20 23.70 -24.60 -12.73
C ARG A 20 23.34 -26.00 -12.22
N CYS A 21 24.36 -26.86 -12.13
CA CYS A 21 24.21 -28.19 -11.54
C CYS A 21 23.51 -28.10 -10.18
N MET A 22 22.49 -28.94 -9.95
CA MET A 22 21.67 -28.87 -8.73
C MET A 22 22.32 -29.49 -7.50
N ASN A 23 23.48 -30.16 -7.64
CA ASN A 23 24.32 -30.54 -6.50
C ASN A 23 24.86 -29.25 -5.81
N PRO A 24 24.54 -29.01 -4.52
CA PRO A 24 24.92 -27.81 -3.77
C PRO A 24 26.44 -27.55 -3.71
N GLU A 25 27.26 -28.60 -3.73
CA GLU A 25 28.72 -28.51 -3.66
C GLU A 25 29.37 -28.28 -5.03
N CYS A 26 28.65 -28.52 -6.12
CA CYS A 26 29.20 -28.40 -7.48
C CYS A 26 28.88 -27.05 -8.13
N LYS A 27 27.59 -26.72 -8.29
CA LYS A 27 27.08 -25.46 -8.87
C LYS A 27 27.72 -25.02 -10.21
N VAL A 28 28.36 -25.94 -10.94
CA VAL A 28 28.98 -25.65 -12.24
C VAL A 28 27.93 -25.18 -13.24
N GLU A 29 28.32 -24.24 -14.08
CA GLU A 29 27.50 -23.74 -15.18
C GLU A 29 27.26 -24.83 -16.22
N LEU A 30 25.99 -24.99 -16.60
CA LEU A 30 25.54 -26.06 -17.49
C LEU A 30 25.42 -25.61 -18.94
N PHE A 31 25.19 -24.32 -19.16
CA PHE A 31 25.08 -23.71 -20.49
C PHE A 31 26.43 -23.13 -20.89
N LYS A 32 27.02 -23.62 -21.98
CA LYS A 32 28.36 -23.21 -22.42
C LYS A 32 28.41 -23.06 -23.93
N ASP A 33 29.21 -22.12 -24.42
CA ASP A 33 29.40 -21.88 -25.86
C ASP A 33 29.94 -23.12 -26.60
N SER A 34 30.67 -23.98 -25.89
CA SER A 34 31.23 -25.23 -26.41
C SER A 34 30.24 -26.41 -26.43
N GLY A 35 28.99 -26.18 -26.03
CA GLY A 35 27.95 -27.20 -25.89
C GLY A 35 27.49 -27.39 -24.44
N ASP A 36 26.18 -27.44 -24.26
CA ASP A 36 25.53 -27.61 -22.96
C ASP A 36 25.85 -28.99 -22.36
N ILE A 37 26.25 -29.02 -21.09
CA ILE A 37 26.64 -30.24 -20.36
C ILE A 37 25.55 -30.70 -19.39
N MET A 38 24.31 -30.29 -19.63
CA MET A 38 23.17 -30.58 -18.76
C MET A 38 22.63 -31.98 -18.99
N GLU A 39 22.42 -32.71 -17.89
CA GLU A 39 21.79 -34.03 -17.91
C GLU A 39 20.58 -34.08 -16.96
N LYS A 40 19.53 -34.77 -17.40
CA LYS A 40 18.32 -35.04 -16.61
C LYS A 40 18.50 -36.40 -15.94
N ALA A 41 18.45 -36.42 -14.62
CA ALA A 41 18.53 -37.64 -13.82
C ALA A 41 17.20 -37.90 -13.12
N HIS A 42 16.80 -39.18 -13.04
CA HIS A 42 15.70 -39.62 -12.19
C HIS A 42 16.24 -39.88 -10.78
N ILE A 43 15.63 -39.29 -9.75
CA ILE A 43 16.03 -39.50 -8.35
C ILE A 43 15.75 -40.95 -7.94
N ILE A 44 14.59 -41.48 -8.33
CA ILE A 44 14.26 -42.90 -8.27
C ILE A 44 14.19 -43.44 -9.71
N PRO A 45 14.94 -44.50 -10.06
CA PRO A 45 15.05 -44.97 -11.43
C PRO A 45 13.70 -45.20 -12.12
N TYR A 46 13.60 -44.76 -13.38
CA TYR A 46 12.37 -44.89 -14.16
C TYR A 46 11.94 -46.35 -14.38
N CYS A 47 12.88 -47.30 -14.42
CA CYS A 47 12.54 -48.73 -14.54
C CYS A 47 11.72 -49.24 -13.36
N ASP A 48 11.86 -48.62 -12.18
CA ASP A 48 11.25 -49.07 -10.94
C ASP A 48 9.89 -48.41 -10.71
N THR A 49 9.77 -47.12 -11.07
CA THR A 49 8.57 -46.31 -10.76
C THR A 49 7.75 -45.92 -11.97
N LYS A 50 8.37 -45.90 -13.16
CA LYS A 50 7.84 -45.25 -14.37
C LYS A 50 7.46 -43.78 -14.14
N ASP A 51 8.06 -43.12 -13.15
CA ASP A 51 7.72 -41.76 -12.75
C ASP A 51 8.58 -40.70 -13.45
N ASN A 52 7.94 -39.89 -14.30
CA ASN A 52 8.51 -38.72 -14.98
C ASN A 52 7.98 -37.40 -14.38
N SER A 53 7.49 -37.41 -13.14
CA SER A 53 7.02 -36.24 -12.43
C SER A 53 8.11 -35.18 -12.32
N TYR A 54 7.68 -33.92 -12.15
CA TYR A 54 8.61 -32.86 -11.84
C TYR A 54 9.42 -33.23 -10.62
N GLU A 55 8.78 -33.77 -9.58
CA GLU A 55 9.31 -34.14 -8.28
C GLU A 55 10.43 -35.19 -8.35
N ASN A 56 10.34 -36.16 -9.27
CA ASN A 56 11.34 -37.23 -9.43
C ASN A 56 12.53 -36.89 -10.35
N LEU A 57 12.59 -35.67 -10.93
CA LEU A 57 13.64 -35.29 -11.90
C LEU A 57 14.58 -34.20 -11.38
N ILE A 58 15.88 -34.32 -11.63
CA ILE A 58 16.87 -33.31 -11.25
C ILE A 58 17.84 -33.01 -12.40
N ILE A 59 18.40 -31.81 -12.43
CA ILE A 59 19.40 -31.39 -13.42
C ILE A 59 20.81 -31.44 -12.82
N LEU A 60 21.70 -32.23 -13.43
CA LEU A 60 23.08 -32.40 -13.01
C LEU A 60 24.05 -32.17 -14.18
N CYS A 61 25.31 -31.89 -13.86
CA CYS A 61 26.40 -32.02 -14.83
C CYS A 61 26.80 -33.50 -14.99
N PRO A 62 27.57 -33.89 -16.02
CA PRO A 62 27.82 -35.29 -16.34
C PRO A 62 28.61 -36.01 -15.24
N ASN A 63 29.49 -35.28 -14.54
CA ASN A 63 30.27 -35.80 -13.42
C ASN A 63 29.37 -36.11 -12.22
N CYS A 64 28.47 -35.19 -11.85
CA CYS A 64 27.56 -35.40 -10.73
C CYS A 64 26.55 -36.51 -11.05
N HIS A 65 26.04 -36.55 -12.28
CA HIS A 65 25.11 -37.59 -12.72
C HIS A 65 25.77 -38.97 -12.73
N THR A 66 26.99 -39.09 -13.28
CA THR A 66 27.75 -40.35 -13.26
C THR A 66 28.05 -40.82 -11.83
N ASN A 67 28.43 -39.89 -10.95
CA ASN A 67 28.70 -40.22 -9.56
C ASN A 67 27.46 -40.70 -8.80
N PHE A 68 26.29 -40.18 -9.16
CA PHE A 68 25.01 -40.64 -8.61
C PHE A 68 24.61 -42.00 -9.18
N ASP A 69 24.49 -42.12 -10.51
CA ASP A 69 23.91 -43.29 -11.17
C ASP A 69 24.82 -44.52 -11.20
N LYS A 70 26.14 -44.32 -11.33
CA LYS A 70 27.09 -45.42 -11.59
C LYS A 70 28.06 -45.69 -10.45
N ASN A 71 28.52 -44.64 -9.79
CA ASN A 71 29.54 -44.78 -8.74
C ASN A 71 28.92 -44.90 -7.34
N SER A 72 27.59 -44.77 -7.22
CA SER A 72 26.86 -44.79 -5.94
C SER A 72 27.47 -43.86 -4.89
N ALA A 73 28.05 -42.75 -5.32
CA ALA A 73 28.70 -41.79 -4.44
C ALA A 73 27.69 -40.95 -3.64
N PHE A 74 26.42 -40.96 -4.07
CA PHE A 74 25.31 -40.26 -3.44
C PHE A 74 24.07 -41.17 -3.43
N SER A 75 23.28 -41.12 -2.36
CA SER A 75 22.02 -41.84 -2.28
C SER A 75 20.87 -41.04 -2.92
N ALA A 76 19.76 -41.71 -3.23
CA ALA A 76 18.54 -41.03 -3.69
C ALA A 76 18.05 -39.97 -2.68
N ASP A 77 18.19 -40.25 -1.38
CA ASP A 77 17.85 -39.31 -0.30
C ASP A 77 18.73 -38.05 -0.34
N ASP A 78 20.02 -38.19 -0.65
CA ASP A 78 20.93 -37.04 -0.78
C ASP A 78 20.53 -36.16 -1.97
N VAL A 79 20.21 -36.77 -3.11
CA VAL A 79 19.77 -36.05 -4.31
C VAL A 79 18.38 -35.42 -4.10
N GLU A 80 17.49 -36.07 -3.36
CA GLU A 80 16.21 -35.48 -2.97
C GLU A 80 16.41 -34.24 -2.08
N LYS A 81 17.37 -34.29 -1.13
CA LYS A 81 17.77 -33.12 -0.34
C LYS A 81 18.34 -32.01 -1.22
N TRP A 82 19.20 -32.33 -2.20
CA TRP A 82 19.75 -31.33 -3.13
C TRP A 82 18.65 -30.59 -3.87
N LYS A 83 17.64 -31.32 -4.32
CA LYS A 83 16.47 -30.73 -4.97
C LYS A 83 15.69 -29.82 -4.03
N LYS A 84 15.43 -30.26 -2.79
CA LYS A 84 14.79 -29.41 -1.76
C LYS A 84 15.60 -28.14 -1.49
N ILE A 85 16.92 -28.25 -1.37
CA ILE A 85 17.84 -27.11 -1.21
C ILE A 85 17.75 -26.17 -2.41
N ARG A 86 17.86 -26.67 -3.64
CA ARG A 86 17.78 -25.84 -4.84
C ARG A 86 16.43 -25.16 -4.97
N LYS A 87 15.33 -25.84 -4.67
CA LYS A 87 13.99 -25.23 -4.64
C LYS A 87 13.93 -24.09 -3.62
N ALA A 88 14.51 -24.27 -2.43
CA ALA A 88 14.59 -23.21 -1.44
C ALA A 88 15.50 -22.04 -1.87
N GLU A 89 16.63 -22.31 -2.53
CA GLU A 89 17.51 -21.29 -3.11
C GLU A 89 16.78 -20.50 -4.21
N PHE A 90 16.09 -21.19 -5.11
CA PHE A 90 15.29 -20.61 -6.18
C PHE A 90 14.20 -19.70 -5.59
N GLU A 91 13.39 -20.20 -4.65
CA GLU A 91 12.37 -19.37 -4.02
C GLU A 91 12.99 -18.18 -3.28
N ARG A 92 14.05 -18.38 -2.48
CA ARG A 92 14.74 -17.28 -1.79
C ARG A 92 15.24 -16.21 -2.75
N PHE A 93 15.79 -16.62 -3.90
CA PHE A 93 16.28 -15.69 -4.91
C PHE A 93 15.14 -14.81 -5.47
N PHE A 94 13.95 -15.37 -5.64
CA PHE A 94 12.77 -14.66 -6.15
C PHE A 94 11.85 -14.08 -5.06
N SER A 95 12.22 -14.25 -3.78
CA SER A 95 11.46 -13.80 -2.61
C SER A 95 12.21 -12.70 -1.84
N LYS A 96 12.69 -11.68 -2.57
CA LYS A 96 13.34 -10.51 -1.97
C LYS A 96 12.42 -9.87 -0.94
N GLU A 97 12.89 -9.80 0.30
CA GLU A 97 12.28 -9.00 1.35
C GLU A 97 12.87 -7.59 1.33
N TYR A 98 12.04 -6.63 1.66
CA TYR A 98 12.40 -5.22 1.77
C TYR A 98 12.36 -4.78 3.23
N ASP A 99 13.15 -3.78 3.56
CA ASP A 99 13.22 -3.22 4.90
C ASP A 99 12.12 -2.18 5.13
N THR A 100 11.80 -1.38 4.10
CA THR A 100 10.79 -0.33 4.18
C THR A 100 9.73 -0.43 3.08
N PHE A 101 8.55 0.15 3.33
CA PHE A 101 7.51 0.28 2.30
C PHE A 101 8.00 1.09 1.08
N GLU A 102 8.90 2.05 1.26
CA GLU A 102 9.43 2.83 0.12
C GLU A 102 10.33 1.98 -0.77
N ASP A 103 11.15 1.08 -0.20
CA ASP A 103 11.95 0.13 -0.98
C ASP A 103 11.04 -0.83 -1.76
N LEU A 104 10.02 -1.37 -1.10
CA LEU A 104 9.00 -2.21 -1.75
C LEU A 104 8.30 -1.46 -2.90
N LYS A 105 7.91 -0.21 -2.65
CA LYS A 105 7.24 0.66 -3.62
C LYS A 105 8.11 0.94 -4.84
N SER A 106 9.42 1.15 -4.65
CA SER A 106 10.36 1.40 -5.75
C SER A 106 10.41 0.25 -6.78
N GLU A 107 10.08 -0.97 -6.35
CA GLU A 107 10.11 -2.18 -7.18
C GLU A 107 8.71 -2.52 -7.73
N VAL A 108 7.66 -2.23 -6.96
CA VAL A 108 6.27 -2.46 -7.36
C VAL A 108 5.78 -1.44 -8.39
N VAL A 109 6.09 -0.15 -8.22
CA VAL A 109 5.55 0.93 -9.06
C VAL A 109 5.91 0.78 -10.55
N PRO A 110 7.16 0.49 -10.94
CA PRO A 110 7.51 0.31 -12.35
C PRO A 110 6.71 -0.81 -13.03
N LEU A 111 6.48 -1.92 -12.32
CA LEU A 111 5.72 -3.06 -12.84
C LEU A 111 4.22 -2.72 -13.01
N LEU A 112 3.64 -2.00 -12.05
CA LEU A 112 2.25 -1.53 -12.16
C LEU A 112 2.07 -0.54 -13.31
N LEU A 113 3.01 0.41 -13.47
CA LEU A 113 2.98 1.39 -14.56
C LEU A 113 3.15 0.72 -15.93
N HIS A 114 4.05 -0.25 -16.05
CA HIS A 114 4.24 -0.99 -17.31
C HIS A 114 3.00 -1.80 -17.68
N ASN A 115 2.40 -2.49 -16.71
CA ASN A 115 1.12 -3.19 -16.92
C ASN A 115 -0.01 -2.23 -17.31
N GLN A 116 -0.09 -1.07 -16.66
CA GLN A 116 -1.07 -0.04 -16.99
C GLN A 116 -0.87 0.45 -18.44
N ALA A 117 0.37 0.74 -18.84
CA ALA A 117 0.69 1.18 -20.19
C ALA A 117 0.30 0.13 -21.25
N ILE A 118 0.63 -1.15 -21.02
CA ILE A 118 0.23 -2.24 -21.94
C ILE A 118 -1.30 -2.30 -22.04
N PHE A 119 -2.00 -2.28 -20.91
CA PHE A 119 -3.45 -2.35 -20.89
C PHE A 119 -4.10 -1.18 -21.63
N GLU A 120 -3.71 0.05 -21.31
CA GLU A 120 -4.29 1.26 -21.90
C GLU A 120 -4.03 1.37 -23.41
N ASN A 121 -2.88 0.90 -23.89
CA ASN A 121 -2.54 0.96 -25.30
C ASN A 121 -3.16 -0.18 -26.11
N TYR A 122 -3.17 -1.41 -25.59
CA TYR A 122 -3.42 -2.62 -26.40
C TYR A 122 -4.72 -3.38 -26.08
N TYR A 123 -5.40 -3.12 -24.95
CA TYR A 123 -6.58 -3.90 -24.54
C TYR A 123 -7.88 -3.57 -25.31
N SER A 124 -7.84 -2.71 -26.33
CA SER A 124 -9.01 -2.38 -27.14
C SER A 124 -9.36 -3.48 -28.17
N GLU A 125 -10.64 -3.58 -28.55
CA GLU A 125 -11.12 -4.61 -29.50
C GLU A 125 -10.39 -4.54 -30.86
N ASP A 126 -10.04 -3.34 -31.31
CA ASP A 126 -9.32 -3.09 -32.56
C ASP A 126 -7.84 -3.50 -32.53
N GLN A 127 -7.27 -3.75 -31.33
CA GLN A 127 -5.85 -4.05 -31.14
C GLN A 127 -5.58 -5.46 -30.60
N ARG A 128 -6.54 -6.38 -30.73
CA ARG A 128 -6.44 -7.74 -30.19
C ARG A 128 -5.16 -8.50 -30.60
N GLY A 129 -4.69 -8.31 -31.83
CA GLY A 129 -3.43 -8.93 -32.29
C GLY A 129 -2.19 -8.43 -31.52
N LEU A 130 -2.16 -7.15 -31.14
CA LEU A 130 -1.09 -6.59 -30.32
C LEU A 130 -1.26 -6.99 -28.85
N TRP A 131 -2.50 -7.04 -28.35
CA TRP A 131 -2.77 -7.57 -27.01
C TRP A 131 -2.20 -8.98 -26.83
N ASP A 132 -2.43 -9.89 -27.78
CA ASP A 132 -1.96 -11.27 -27.69
C ASP A 132 -0.42 -11.38 -27.63
N ILE A 133 0.30 -10.39 -28.16
CA ILE A 133 1.76 -10.28 -28.07
C ILE A 133 2.18 -9.81 -26.67
N PHE A 134 1.59 -8.73 -26.16
CA PHE A 134 2.02 -8.09 -24.91
C PHE A 134 1.37 -8.65 -23.64
N GLU A 135 0.29 -9.42 -23.74
CA GLU A 135 -0.38 -10.07 -22.59
C GLU A 135 0.60 -10.96 -21.80
N GLY A 136 1.55 -11.59 -22.48
CA GLY A 136 2.61 -12.39 -21.85
C GLY A 136 3.46 -11.59 -20.86
N GLU A 137 3.73 -10.31 -21.15
CA GLU A 137 4.47 -9.43 -20.24
C GLU A 137 3.64 -9.08 -19.00
N VAL A 138 2.34 -8.79 -19.18
CA VAL A 138 1.43 -8.53 -18.06
C VAL A 138 1.38 -9.72 -17.11
N LEU A 139 1.29 -10.94 -17.66
CA LEU A 139 1.32 -12.17 -16.86
C LEU A 139 2.65 -12.33 -16.11
N SER A 140 3.77 -12.04 -16.75
CA SER A 140 5.09 -12.10 -16.12
C SER A 140 5.18 -11.11 -14.95
N ASN A 141 4.81 -9.85 -15.19
CA ASN A 141 4.84 -8.80 -14.17
C ASN A 141 3.88 -9.09 -13.02
N ASN A 142 2.67 -9.59 -13.32
CA ASN A 142 1.70 -9.99 -12.30
C ASN A 142 2.25 -11.08 -11.39
N ARG A 143 2.95 -12.09 -11.93
CA ARG A 143 3.60 -13.13 -11.11
C ARG A 143 4.68 -12.55 -10.21
N ILE A 144 5.48 -11.61 -10.72
CA ILE A 144 6.51 -10.90 -9.92
C ILE A 144 5.85 -10.07 -8.81
N LEU A 145 4.90 -9.22 -9.16
CA LEU A 145 4.13 -8.38 -8.22
C LEU A 145 3.51 -9.22 -7.11
N ARG A 146 2.83 -10.31 -7.46
CA ARG A 146 2.21 -11.22 -6.51
C ARG A 146 3.24 -11.82 -5.55
N LYS A 147 4.39 -12.28 -6.06
CA LYS A 147 5.47 -12.84 -5.22
C LYS A 147 6.03 -11.78 -4.28
N ILE A 148 6.38 -10.60 -4.79
CA ILE A 148 6.93 -9.49 -4.01
C ILE A 148 5.94 -9.10 -2.89
N LEU A 149 4.67 -8.87 -3.22
CA LEU A 149 3.66 -8.45 -2.25
C LEU A 149 3.38 -9.53 -1.20
N LYS A 150 3.34 -10.81 -1.60
CA LYS A 150 3.12 -11.94 -0.69
C LYS A 150 4.20 -12.06 0.38
N HIS A 151 5.47 -11.84 0.03
CA HIS A 151 6.59 -11.95 0.96
C HIS A 151 6.75 -10.70 1.84
N ASN A 152 6.21 -9.56 1.40
CA ASN A 152 6.39 -8.26 2.06
C ASN A 152 5.11 -7.74 2.74
N THR A 153 4.17 -8.63 3.07
CA THR A 153 2.91 -8.25 3.75
C THR A 153 3.12 -7.54 5.09
N LYS A 154 4.26 -7.78 5.76
CA LYS A 154 4.66 -7.11 7.00
C LYS A 154 4.83 -5.59 6.87
N LEU A 155 5.10 -5.11 5.65
CA LEU A 155 5.28 -3.69 5.35
C LEU A 155 3.96 -2.99 4.99
N ILE A 156 2.87 -3.74 4.84
CA ILE A 156 1.57 -3.21 4.45
C ILE A 156 0.71 -3.01 5.68
N GLN A 157 0.09 -1.83 5.79
CA GLN A 157 -0.83 -1.55 6.89
C GLN A 157 -1.95 -2.59 6.92
N LYS A 158 -2.19 -3.16 8.11
CA LYS A 158 -3.25 -4.13 8.37
C LYS A 158 -4.25 -3.62 9.39
N HIS A 159 -5.52 -3.97 9.20
CA HIS A 159 -6.61 -3.70 10.14
C HIS A 159 -7.57 -4.88 10.21
N SER A 160 -8.29 -5.03 11.33
CA SER A 160 -9.26 -6.13 11.53
C SER A 160 -10.48 -6.02 10.62
N GLN A 161 -10.95 -4.80 10.38
CA GLN A 161 -11.98 -4.51 9.39
C GLN A 161 -11.36 -4.26 8.01
N GLU A 162 -11.86 -4.98 7.01
CA GLU A 162 -11.34 -5.01 5.63
C GLU A 162 -11.31 -3.63 4.96
N SER A 163 -12.36 -2.83 5.12
CA SER A 163 -12.48 -1.48 4.56
C SER A 163 -11.38 -0.51 5.01
N TYR A 164 -10.76 -0.79 6.16
CA TYR A 164 -9.68 -0.01 6.75
C TYR A 164 -8.30 -0.67 6.63
N SER A 165 -8.15 -1.72 5.79
CA SER A 165 -6.93 -2.51 5.67
C SER A 165 -6.30 -2.37 4.30
N ASN A 166 -5.08 -1.82 4.20
CA ASN A 166 -4.32 -1.84 2.95
C ASN A 166 -3.90 -3.26 2.56
N LEU A 167 -3.69 -4.14 3.53
CA LEU A 167 -3.42 -5.55 3.27
C LEU A 167 -4.59 -6.23 2.54
N ALA A 168 -5.83 -5.84 2.82
CA ALA A 168 -7.00 -6.36 2.09
C ALA A 168 -6.99 -5.92 0.61
N ILE A 169 -6.59 -4.68 0.32
CA ILE A 169 -6.41 -4.20 -1.06
C ILE A 169 -5.36 -5.06 -1.79
N VAL A 170 -4.23 -5.33 -1.13
CA VAL A 170 -3.17 -6.19 -1.67
C VAL A 170 -3.65 -7.63 -1.89
N GLN A 171 -4.43 -8.19 -0.96
CA GLN A 171 -5.02 -9.53 -1.10
C GLN A 171 -6.01 -9.60 -2.27
N LYS A 172 -6.87 -8.59 -2.43
CA LYS A 172 -7.78 -8.48 -3.58
C LYS A 172 -7.02 -8.37 -4.90
N PHE A 173 -5.89 -7.65 -4.92
CA PHE A 173 -5.04 -7.57 -6.11
C PHE A 173 -4.38 -8.92 -6.45
N MET A 174 -3.91 -9.67 -5.45
CA MET A 174 -3.39 -11.03 -5.67
C MET A 174 -4.47 -11.98 -6.21
N LEU A 175 -5.71 -11.86 -5.73
CA LEU A 175 -6.84 -12.64 -6.24
C LEU A 175 -7.19 -12.27 -7.68
N HIS A 176 -7.18 -10.96 -8.00
CA HIS A 176 -7.34 -10.47 -9.38
C HIS A 176 -6.29 -11.08 -10.32
N ILE A 177 -5.02 -11.14 -9.89
CA ILE A 177 -3.93 -11.76 -10.66
C ILE A 177 -4.21 -13.24 -10.91
N ASP A 178 -4.59 -13.99 -9.86
CA ASP A 178 -4.85 -15.42 -9.94
C ASP A 178 -6.02 -15.71 -10.91
N GLU A 179 -7.10 -14.93 -10.84
CA GLU A 179 -8.25 -15.07 -11.73
C GLU A 179 -7.94 -14.64 -13.17
N PHE A 180 -7.19 -13.54 -13.35
CA PHE A 180 -6.75 -13.07 -14.67
C PHE A 180 -5.95 -14.15 -15.39
N GLU A 181 -5.02 -14.81 -14.70
CA GLU A 181 -4.20 -15.90 -15.25
C GLU A 181 -5.03 -17.16 -15.53
N ALA A 182 -5.88 -17.59 -14.59
CA ALA A 182 -6.69 -18.80 -14.73
C ALA A 182 -7.73 -18.72 -15.86
N THR A 183 -8.32 -17.54 -16.08
CA THR A 183 -9.40 -17.33 -17.06
C THR A 183 -8.91 -17.06 -18.47
N ARG A 184 -7.59 -17.01 -18.70
CA ARG A 184 -6.98 -16.63 -19.98
C ARG A 184 -7.49 -17.41 -21.19
N ILE A 185 -7.63 -18.73 -21.05
CA ILE A 185 -8.03 -19.67 -22.13
C ILE A 185 -9.55 -19.88 -22.15
N SER A 186 -10.28 -19.36 -21.15
CA SER A 186 -11.74 -19.49 -21.11
C SER A 186 -12.36 -18.70 -22.27
N LYS A 187 -13.23 -19.36 -23.04
CA LYS A 187 -13.95 -18.72 -24.16
C LYS A 187 -14.80 -17.53 -23.72
N GLU A 188 -15.33 -17.58 -22.50
CA GLU A 188 -16.21 -16.54 -21.96
C GLU A 188 -15.47 -15.53 -21.07
N LYS A 189 -14.18 -15.75 -20.75
CA LYS A 189 -13.34 -14.89 -19.88
C LYS A 189 -14.11 -14.28 -18.68
N ILE A 190 -14.99 -15.07 -18.04
CA ILE A 190 -15.80 -14.60 -16.92
C ILE A 190 -14.86 -14.28 -15.75
N ARG A 191 -14.73 -12.99 -15.43
CA ARG A 191 -13.91 -12.49 -14.34
C ARG A 191 -14.81 -11.76 -13.35
N HIS A 192 -14.75 -12.15 -12.09
CA HIS A 192 -15.51 -11.53 -11.00
C HIS A 192 -14.68 -10.50 -10.24
N VAL A 193 -13.37 -10.71 -10.14
CA VAL A 193 -12.43 -9.85 -9.42
C VAL A 193 -11.72 -8.93 -10.41
N LEU A 194 -12.28 -7.73 -10.53
CA LEU A 194 -11.69 -6.66 -11.33
C LEU A 194 -10.44 -6.08 -10.65
N PHE A 195 -9.64 -5.37 -11.45
CA PHE A 195 -8.45 -4.68 -10.96
C PHE A 195 -8.81 -3.68 -9.85
N PRO A 196 -8.25 -3.82 -8.63
CA PRO A 196 -8.53 -2.91 -7.53
C PRO A 196 -7.76 -1.61 -7.72
N VAL A 197 -8.43 -0.57 -8.21
CA VAL A 197 -7.81 0.76 -8.46
C VAL A 197 -7.13 1.35 -7.22
N GLU A 198 -7.52 0.92 -6.02
CA GLU A 198 -6.88 1.26 -4.75
C GLU A 198 -5.41 0.87 -4.67
N ILE A 199 -4.97 -0.14 -5.42
CA ILE A 199 -3.54 -0.52 -5.46
C ILE A 199 -2.68 0.63 -5.99
N ASN A 200 -3.18 1.37 -6.98
CA ASN A 200 -2.46 2.51 -7.55
C ASN A 200 -2.39 3.69 -6.58
N SER A 201 -3.43 3.90 -5.78
CA SER A 201 -3.41 4.91 -4.71
C SER A 201 -2.42 4.51 -3.61
N LEU A 202 -2.48 3.27 -3.12
CA LEU A 202 -1.57 2.75 -2.08
C LEU A 202 -0.10 3.00 -2.43
N PHE A 203 0.29 2.73 -3.67
CA PHE A 203 1.67 2.91 -4.15
C PHE A 203 1.98 4.33 -4.68
N GLY A 204 1.04 5.27 -4.58
CA GLY A 204 1.24 6.68 -4.96
C GLY A 204 1.29 6.94 -6.47
N ILE A 205 0.77 6.04 -7.29
CA ILE A 205 0.68 6.17 -8.75
C ILE A 205 -0.44 7.13 -9.15
N LYS A 206 -1.63 6.94 -8.58
CA LYS A 206 -2.80 7.77 -8.88
C LYS A 206 -3.64 7.96 -7.61
N PRO A 207 -3.87 9.20 -7.16
CA PRO A 207 -4.68 9.43 -5.97
C PRO A 207 -6.13 9.03 -6.23
N LEU A 208 -6.80 8.52 -5.19
CA LEU A 208 -8.23 8.25 -5.19
C LEU A 208 -8.93 9.21 -4.25
N GLN A 209 -10.01 9.84 -4.71
CA GLN A 209 -10.86 10.63 -3.82
C GLN A 209 -11.79 9.68 -3.07
N LYS A 210 -11.50 9.45 -1.78
CA LYS A 210 -12.33 8.68 -0.85
C LYS A 210 -12.69 9.53 0.37
N ASP A 211 -13.44 8.95 1.30
CA ASP A 211 -13.75 9.57 2.58
C ASP A 211 -12.48 9.82 3.40
N PHE A 212 -12.46 10.93 4.13
CA PHE A 212 -11.33 11.30 4.98
C PHE A 212 -11.08 10.31 6.11
N ILE A 213 -9.81 10.13 6.46
CA ILE A 213 -9.46 9.53 7.76
C ILE A 213 -9.83 10.57 8.85
N PRO A 214 -10.66 10.21 9.84
CA PRO A 214 -11.36 11.21 10.65
C PRO A 214 -10.49 11.99 11.65
N SER A 215 -9.28 11.56 11.99
CA SER A 215 -8.51 12.18 13.10
C SER A 215 -7.64 13.33 12.62
N VAL A 216 -7.93 14.55 13.13
CA VAL A 216 -7.03 15.72 12.98
C VAL A 216 -5.69 15.44 13.67
N GLU A 217 -5.72 14.79 14.82
CA GLU A 217 -4.52 14.49 15.62
C GLU A 217 -3.54 13.59 14.87
N SER A 218 -4.03 12.73 13.98
CA SER A 218 -3.18 11.90 13.12
C SER A 218 -2.46 12.74 12.05
N ILE A 219 -3.12 13.78 11.55
CA ILE A 219 -2.53 14.75 10.60
C ILE A 219 -1.47 15.60 11.32
N GLU A 220 -1.82 16.16 12.48
CA GLU A 220 -0.89 16.90 13.35
C GLU A 220 0.36 16.08 13.66
N SER A 221 0.18 14.80 14.06
CA SER A 221 1.29 13.89 14.29
C SER A 221 2.14 13.65 13.04
N LEU A 222 1.55 13.57 11.85
CA LEU A 222 2.28 13.42 10.60
C LEU A 222 3.08 14.69 10.27
N ILE A 223 2.49 15.88 10.46
CA ILE A 223 3.18 17.16 10.25
C ILE A 223 4.42 17.24 11.15
N ALA A 224 4.29 16.90 12.43
CA ALA A 224 5.43 16.87 13.37
C ALA A 224 6.55 15.92 12.89
N VAL A 225 6.19 14.72 12.41
CA VAL A 225 7.17 13.77 11.83
C VAL A 225 7.85 14.35 10.59
N LEU A 226 7.11 15.02 9.71
CA LEU A 226 7.64 15.61 8.48
C LEU A 226 8.53 16.83 8.75
N LEU A 227 8.19 17.66 9.74
CA LEU A 227 9.02 18.77 10.21
C LEU A 227 10.35 18.26 10.74
N ASN A 228 10.34 17.25 11.62
CA ASN A 228 11.55 16.65 12.17
C ASN A 228 12.46 16.04 11.10
N LYS A 229 11.90 15.61 9.98
CA LYS A 229 12.65 15.08 8.82
C LYS A 229 13.08 16.17 7.83
N GLY A 230 12.73 17.44 8.06
CA GLY A 230 12.97 18.53 7.11
C GLY A 230 12.19 18.41 5.79
N LYS A 231 11.12 17.61 5.76
CA LYS A 231 10.34 17.28 4.56
C LYS A 231 9.04 18.07 4.44
N PHE A 232 8.58 18.74 5.49
CA PHE A 232 7.35 19.53 5.45
C PHE A 232 7.56 20.86 4.70
N GLU A 233 6.62 21.23 3.82
CA GLU A 233 6.60 22.56 3.17
C GLU A 233 5.38 23.38 3.60
N SER A 234 4.18 22.83 3.47
CA SER A 234 2.93 23.51 3.81
C SER A 234 1.77 22.53 3.94
N ILE A 235 0.65 22.99 4.50
CA ILE A 235 -0.63 22.28 4.49
C ILE A 235 -1.72 23.19 3.93
N VAL A 236 -2.59 22.66 3.09
CA VAL A 236 -3.69 23.40 2.47
C VAL A 236 -5.01 22.74 2.87
N LEU A 237 -5.74 23.42 3.76
CA LEU A 237 -7.08 23.04 4.24
C LEU A 237 -8.15 24.03 3.76
N GLY A 238 -9.42 23.72 4.02
CA GLY A 238 -10.58 24.53 3.62
C GLY A 238 -10.88 24.48 2.13
N ILE A 239 -10.52 23.37 1.47
CA ILE A 239 -10.77 23.09 0.05
C ILE A 239 -11.31 21.66 -0.10
N ASP A 240 -11.83 21.32 -1.28
CA ASP A 240 -12.44 20.00 -1.54
C ASP A 240 -11.41 18.86 -1.49
N ASN A 241 -10.19 19.13 -1.96
CA ASN A 241 -9.09 18.17 -1.98
C ASN A 241 -7.92 18.70 -1.14
N PRO A 242 -8.04 18.70 0.20
CA PRO A 242 -7.00 19.21 1.07
C PRO A 242 -5.75 18.32 0.99
N TYR A 243 -4.57 18.93 1.15
CA TYR A 243 -3.30 18.21 0.99
C TYR A 243 -2.19 18.79 1.85
N ILE A 244 -1.17 17.96 2.12
CA ILE A 244 0.12 18.37 2.65
C ILE A 244 1.10 18.44 1.48
N GLN A 245 1.86 19.52 1.39
CA GLN A 245 2.96 19.67 0.45
C GLN A 245 4.26 19.24 1.14
N VAL A 246 5.00 18.31 0.52
CA VAL A 246 6.25 17.76 1.05
C VAL A 246 7.40 17.86 0.05
N LYS A 247 8.62 18.02 0.57
CA LYS A 247 9.87 17.96 -0.20
C LYS A 247 10.20 16.51 -0.55
N LYS A 248 10.49 16.29 -1.83
CA LYS A 248 10.98 15.02 -2.37
C LYS A 248 12.14 15.27 -3.32
N ASP A 249 13.34 14.99 -2.85
CA ASP A 249 14.60 15.24 -3.57
C ASP A 249 14.69 16.69 -4.07
N SER A 250 14.61 16.90 -5.39
CA SER A 250 14.63 18.21 -6.07
C SER A 250 13.23 18.73 -6.47
N SER A 251 12.17 18.09 -5.96
CA SER A 251 10.78 18.38 -6.31
C SER A 251 9.87 18.48 -5.08
N SER A 252 8.64 18.94 -5.31
CA SER A 252 7.59 18.99 -4.29
C SER A 252 6.46 18.03 -4.65
N GLU A 253 5.97 17.27 -3.67
CA GLU A 253 4.91 16.29 -3.83
C GLU A 253 3.69 16.63 -2.96
N LYS A 254 2.48 16.40 -3.48
CA LYS A 254 1.23 16.56 -2.74
C LYS A 254 0.78 15.22 -2.15
N ILE A 255 0.53 15.21 -0.85
CA ILE A 255 -0.15 14.11 -0.14
C ILE A 255 -1.58 14.57 0.13
N TYR A 256 -2.52 14.07 -0.66
CA TYR A 256 -3.93 14.39 -0.50
C TYR A 256 -4.52 13.70 0.74
N LEU A 257 -5.28 14.45 1.54
CA LEU A 257 -5.85 13.93 2.79
C LEU A 257 -7.09 13.06 2.58
N ASN A 258 -7.68 13.09 1.38
CA ASN A 258 -8.72 12.18 0.91
C ASN A 258 -8.19 10.99 0.09
N ASP A 259 -6.86 10.87 -0.11
CA ASP A 259 -6.23 9.71 -0.75
C ASP A 259 -5.99 8.59 0.27
N THR A 260 -7.10 8.02 0.74
CA THR A 260 -7.14 7.22 1.96
C THR A 260 -6.22 5.99 1.98
N PRO A 261 -6.10 5.16 0.94
CA PRO A 261 -5.15 4.04 0.95
C PRO A 261 -3.70 4.51 1.14
N ARG A 262 -3.30 5.55 0.41
CA ARG A 262 -1.97 6.15 0.50
C ARG A 262 -1.72 6.77 1.88
N LEU A 263 -2.62 7.63 2.34
CA LEU A 263 -2.48 8.32 3.63
C LEU A 263 -2.42 7.32 4.78
N ARG A 264 -3.24 6.27 4.72
CA ARG A 264 -3.26 5.19 5.72
C ARG A 264 -1.92 4.46 5.79
N GLN A 265 -1.27 4.21 4.66
CA GLN A 265 0.05 3.60 4.63
C GLN A 265 1.10 4.54 5.24
N ILE A 266 1.06 5.83 4.90
CA ILE A 266 1.97 6.84 5.47
C ILE A 266 1.81 6.92 6.99
N TYR A 267 0.58 6.89 7.50
CA TYR A 267 0.32 6.86 8.95
C TYR A 267 0.85 5.61 9.62
N TYR A 268 0.78 4.46 8.95
CA TYR A 268 1.34 3.21 9.45
C TYR A 268 2.87 3.29 9.54
N ASP A 269 3.52 3.65 8.43
CA ASP A 269 4.98 3.74 8.34
C ASP A 269 5.57 4.79 9.31
N SER A 270 4.80 5.84 9.60
CA SER A 270 5.22 6.94 10.49
C SER A 270 4.65 6.84 11.90
N ASN A 271 3.94 5.76 12.25
CA ASN A 271 3.27 5.57 13.54
C ASN A 271 2.40 6.77 13.98
N CYS A 272 1.60 7.31 13.06
CA CYS A 272 0.82 8.53 13.23
C CYS A 272 -0.67 8.30 13.50
N PHE A 273 -1.15 7.06 13.62
CA PHE A 273 -2.54 6.84 14.04
C PHE A 273 -2.77 7.36 15.46
N ARG A 274 -3.73 8.26 15.60
CA ARG A 274 -4.17 8.84 16.87
C ARG A 274 -5.67 8.64 17.05
N LYS A 275 -6.10 8.65 18.31
CA LYS A 275 -7.52 8.65 18.65
C LYS A 275 -8.15 9.92 18.09
N VAL A 276 -9.32 9.77 17.47
CA VAL A 276 -10.11 10.92 17.00
C VAL A 276 -10.56 11.73 18.22
N ASN A 277 -10.06 12.95 18.35
CA ASN A 277 -10.60 13.94 19.26
C ASN A 277 -11.39 14.99 18.44
N VAL A 278 -10.75 15.65 17.47
CA VAL A 278 -11.45 16.47 16.48
C VAL A 278 -11.62 15.72 15.16
N ARG A 279 -12.85 15.75 14.60
CA ARG A 279 -13.15 15.17 13.29
C ARG A 279 -12.64 16.06 12.16
N PHE A 280 -11.75 15.53 11.33
CA PHE A 280 -11.11 16.26 10.23
C PHE A 280 -12.11 16.83 9.22
N GLU A 281 -13.13 16.06 8.84
CA GLU A 281 -14.15 16.52 7.90
C GLU A 281 -14.85 17.79 8.42
N SER A 282 -15.22 17.81 9.71
CA SER A 282 -15.86 18.97 10.34
C SER A 282 -14.92 20.18 10.42
N LEU A 283 -13.64 19.96 10.74
CA LEU A 283 -12.62 21.01 10.74
C LEU A 283 -12.44 21.59 9.34
N ASN A 284 -12.18 20.74 8.34
CA ASN A 284 -11.96 21.17 6.96
C ASN A 284 -13.18 21.91 6.40
N TYR A 285 -14.38 21.49 6.78
CA TYR A 285 -15.61 22.19 6.42
C TYR A 285 -15.69 23.58 7.06
N ALA A 286 -15.41 23.73 8.36
CA ALA A 286 -15.38 25.05 9.01
C ALA A 286 -14.36 25.99 8.36
N LEU A 287 -13.17 25.48 8.02
CA LEU A 287 -12.14 26.22 7.29
C LEU A 287 -12.58 26.61 5.86
N LYS A 288 -13.35 25.75 5.20
CA LYS A 288 -13.95 26.04 3.88
C LYS A 288 -14.96 27.19 3.97
N VAL A 289 -15.76 27.27 5.03
CA VAL A 289 -16.68 28.39 5.27
C VAL A 289 -15.92 29.71 5.41
N ILE A 290 -14.84 29.76 6.20
CA ILE A 290 -13.98 30.95 6.31
C ILE A 290 -13.53 31.42 4.91
N LYS A 291 -12.94 30.50 4.13
CA LYS A 291 -12.45 30.81 2.77
C LYS A 291 -13.56 31.27 1.82
N SER A 292 -14.75 30.67 1.89
CA SER A 292 -15.90 31.04 1.06
C SER A 292 -16.39 32.48 1.29
N ARG A 293 -15.99 33.10 2.41
CA ARG A 293 -16.29 34.51 2.71
C ARG A 293 -15.16 35.46 2.33
N GLY A 294 -14.12 34.96 1.66
CA GLY A 294 -12.96 35.75 1.27
C GLY A 294 -12.00 36.05 2.43
N LEU A 295 -12.17 35.39 3.57
CA LEU A 295 -11.28 35.51 4.71
C LEU A 295 -10.12 34.51 4.60
N ASN A 296 -8.95 34.93 5.07
CA ASN A 296 -7.79 34.06 5.26
C ASN A 296 -7.69 33.65 6.73
N PHE A 297 -6.97 32.55 6.97
CA PHE A 297 -6.63 32.10 8.31
C PHE A 297 -5.19 31.62 8.35
N ASP A 298 -4.57 31.79 9.51
CA ASP A 298 -3.22 31.31 9.80
C ASP A 298 -3.28 30.37 11.00
N PHE A 299 -2.59 29.23 10.92
CA PHE A 299 -2.42 28.36 12.08
C PHE A 299 -1.50 29.03 13.09
N ILE A 300 -1.86 28.98 14.38
CA ILE A 300 -1.02 29.54 15.45
C ILE A 300 0.28 28.74 15.55
N GLU A 301 0.15 27.42 15.56
CA GLU A 301 1.25 26.46 15.44
C GLU A 301 0.90 25.46 14.34
N ILE A 302 1.83 25.19 13.43
CA ILE A 302 1.52 24.41 12.22
C ILE A 302 1.26 22.93 12.51
N ASP A 303 1.76 22.42 13.64
CA ASP A 303 1.50 21.09 14.18
C ASP A 303 0.29 21.06 15.14
N ASN A 304 -0.43 22.18 15.31
CA ASN A 304 -1.73 22.27 15.98
C ASN A 304 -2.78 22.87 15.02
N LEU A 305 -3.48 21.99 14.29
CA LEU A 305 -4.46 22.39 13.28
C LEU A 305 -5.80 22.85 13.88
N LYS A 306 -5.95 22.76 15.21
CA LYS A 306 -7.16 23.14 15.93
C LYS A 306 -7.16 24.60 16.36
N GLU A 307 -6.07 25.33 16.14
CA GLU A 307 -5.96 26.72 16.55
C GLU A 307 -5.52 27.60 15.38
N ILE A 308 -6.37 28.56 15.03
CA ILE A 308 -6.12 29.50 13.95
C ILE A 308 -6.33 30.94 14.40
N THR A 309 -5.85 31.87 13.61
CA THR A 309 -6.19 33.29 13.69
C THR A 309 -6.93 33.72 12.42
N VAL A 310 -8.03 34.46 12.58
CA VAL A 310 -8.80 35.07 11.49
C VAL A 310 -9.00 36.55 11.83
N ASN A 311 -8.50 37.47 10.99
CA ASN A 311 -8.54 38.93 11.25
C ASN A 311 -8.10 39.32 12.68
N GLY A 312 -7.07 38.65 13.21
CA GLY A 312 -6.55 38.90 14.57
C GLY A 312 -7.33 38.23 15.70
N VAL A 313 -8.40 37.48 15.42
CA VAL A 313 -9.16 36.71 16.41
C VAL A 313 -8.68 35.26 16.45
N LYS A 314 -8.27 34.78 17.63
CA LYS A 314 -7.95 33.37 17.88
C LYS A 314 -9.23 32.52 17.90
N ILE A 315 -9.27 31.48 17.07
CA ILE A 315 -10.35 30.50 17.01
C ILE A 315 -9.80 29.13 17.38
N VAL A 316 -10.41 28.49 18.37
CA VAL A 316 -10.07 27.15 18.88
C VAL A 316 -11.18 26.19 18.49
N PHE A 317 -10.84 25.16 17.72
CA PHE A 317 -11.76 24.13 17.28
C PHE A 317 -11.78 22.95 18.26
N ILE A 318 -12.98 22.59 18.71
CA ILE A 318 -13.20 21.40 19.54
C ILE A 318 -14.30 20.53 18.92
N TYR A 319 -14.42 19.29 19.39
CA TYR A 319 -15.50 18.39 18.98
C TYR A 319 -16.04 17.65 20.20
N GLU A 320 -17.10 18.18 20.79
CA GLU A 320 -17.74 17.65 21.99
C GLU A 320 -19.23 17.41 21.72
N TYR A 321 -19.76 16.26 22.13
CA TYR A 321 -21.20 15.97 21.97
C TYR A 321 -22.08 17.05 22.62
N CYS A 322 -21.67 17.47 23.83
CA CYS A 322 -22.13 18.66 24.50
C CYS A 322 -20.95 19.27 25.25
N LEU A 323 -20.53 20.49 24.88
CA LEU A 323 -19.48 21.21 25.61
C LEU A 323 -20.03 21.59 26.99
N SER A 324 -19.49 20.95 28.03
CA SER A 324 -19.86 21.19 29.43
C SER A 324 -18.99 22.26 30.08
N LYS A 325 -19.47 22.83 31.20
CA LYS A 325 -18.69 23.72 32.06
C LYS A 325 -17.34 23.11 32.46
N VAL A 326 -17.33 21.84 32.89
CA VAL A 326 -16.11 21.13 33.32
C VAL A 326 -15.11 21.03 32.17
N LYS A 327 -15.58 20.69 30.96
CA LYS A 327 -14.71 20.58 29.80
C LYS A 327 -14.15 21.94 29.39
N LEU A 328 -14.94 23.01 29.48
CA LEU A 328 -14.47 24.37 29.23
C LEU A 328 -13.41 24.81 30.25
N GLN A 329 -13.59 24.48 31.54
CA GLN A 329 -12.56 24.73 32.57
C GLN A 329 -11.25 23.99 32.27
N GLN A 330 -11.33 22.75 31.79
CA GLN A 330 -10.16 21.98 31.39
C GLN A 330 -9.47 22.54 30.16
N LEU A 331 -10.23 23.08 29.20
CA LEU A 331 -9.70 23.73 28.01
C LEU A 331 -8.92 25.01 28.37
N CYS A 332 -9.34 25.72 29.41
CA CYS A 332 -8.75 26.98 29.88
C CYS A 332 -8.44 27.98 28.75
N PRO A 333 -9.43 28.34 27.90
CA PRO A 333 -9.22 29.25 26.79
C PRO A 333 -8.78 30.65 27.23
N GLU A 334 -7.93 31.29 26.41
CA GLU A 334 -7.48 32.67 26.59
C GLU A 334 -8.65 33.68 26.46
N GLU A 335 -8.58 34.80 27.18
CA GLU A 335 -9.58 35.88 27.03
C GLU A 335 -9.66 36.33 25.56
N LYS A 336 -10.88 36.70 25.12
CA LYS A 336 -11.18 37.21 23.77
C LYS A 336 -11.01 36.20 22.62
N CYS A 337 -10.75 34.92 22.90
CA CYS A 337 -10.79 33.90 21.86
C CYS A 337 -12.23 33.42 21.57
N VAL A 338 -12.38 32.72 20.45
CA VAL A 338 -13.59 32.03 20.03
C VAL A 338 -13.35 30.53 20.16
N VAL A 339 -14.20 29.82 20.91
CA VAL A 339 -14.21 28.35 20.95
C VAL A 339 -15.36 27.86 20.11
N LEU A 340 -15.06 27.16 19.01
CA LEU A 340 -16.03 26.57 18.11
C LEU A 340 -16.19 25.09 18.40
N ASN A 341 -17.39 24.68 18.86
CA ASN A 341 -17.75 23.28 18.90
C ASN A 341 -18.23 22.82 17.51
N LEU A 342 -17.44 21.96 16.87
CA LEU A 342 -17.69 21.43 15.53
C LEU A 342 -18.78 20.36 15.49
N HIS A 343 -19.14 19.78 16.64
CA HIS A 343 -20.28 18.88 16.71
C HIS A 343 -21.59 19.67 16.52
N ASN A 344 -22.42 19.27 15.54
CA ASN A 344 -23.64 20.01 15.19
C ASN A 344 -24.93 19.16 15.22
N TRP A 345 -24.87 17.89 15.66
CA TRP A 345 -26.04 17.00 15.53
C TRP A 345 -27.18 17.38 16.48
N ASN A 346 -26.87 17.98 17.63
CA ASN A 346 -27.86 18.45 18.60
C ASN A 346 -28.21 19.94 18.44
N GLY A 347 -27.78 20.58 17.35
CA GLY A 347 -28.03 22.01 17.08
C GLY A 347 -27.58 22.92 18.23
N GLU A 348 -28.48 23.74 18.77
CA GLU A 348 -28.18 24.67 19.87
C GLU A 348 -27.83 23.95 21.20
N CYS A 349 -28.20 22.69 21.36
CA CYS A 349 -27.94 21.91 22.57
C CYS A 349 -26.51 21.32 22.63
N CYS A 350 -25.64 21.63 21.66
CA CYS A 350 -24.25 21.18 21.63
C CYS A 350 -23.34 21.91 22.64
N ILE A 351 -23.84 22.93 23.34
CA ILE A 351 -23.11 23.67 24.37
C ILE A 351 -24.06 23.88 25.56
N SER A 352 -23.62 23.52 26.77
CA SER A 352 -24.46 23.62 27.96
C SER A 352 -24.66 25.08 28.40
N VAL A 353 -25.76 25.36 29.10
CA VAL A 353 -26.06 26.71 29.62
C VAL A 353 -24.96 27.16 30.59
N GLU A 354 -24.49 26.26 31.44
CA GLU A 354 -23.43 26.52 32.42
C GLU A 354 -22.07 26.78 31.75
N ALA A 355 -21.83 26.21 30.56
CA ALA A 355 -20.65 26.52 29.77
C ALA A 355 -20.72 27.96 29.21
N TYR A 356 -21.89 28.40 28.72
CA TYR A 356 -22.09 29.78 28.30
C TYR A 356 -21.97 30.78 29.46
N GLU A 357 -22.46 30.44 30.64
CA GLU A 357 -22.32 31.27 31.85
C GLU A 357 -20.84 31.44 32.21
N LEU A 358 -20.09 30.34 32.30
CA LEU A 358 -18.66 30.39 32.57
C LEU A 358 -17.88 31.15 31.49
N ALA A 359 -18.23 30.98 30.21
CA ALA A 359 -17.56 31.69 29.13
C ALA A 359 -17.69 33.22 29.23
N LYS A 360 -18.82 33.73 29.77
CA LYS A 360 -18.98 35.17 30.05
C LYS A 360 -18.00 35.64 31.12
N GLU A 361 -17.81 34.85 32.18
CA GLU A 361 -16.82 35.14 33.23
C GLU A 361 -15.39 35.14 32.67
N MET A 362 -15.08 34.19 31.77
CA MET A 362 -13.78 34.06 31.11
C MET A 362 -13.56 35.06 29.95
N LYS A 363 -14.57 35.85 29.58
CA LYS A 363 -14.58 36.71 28.38
C LYS A 363 -14.25 35.96 27.08
N VAL A 364 -14.79 34.75 26.94
CA VAL A 364 -14.61 33.87 25.78
C VAL A 364 -15.93 33.75 25.01
N THR A 365 -15.85 33.71 23.68
CA THR A 365 -17.02 33.51 22.82
C THR A 365 -17.16 32.02 22.51
N LEU A 366 -18.28 31.40 22.89
CA LEU A 366 -18.58 30.03 22.49
C LEU A 366 -19.53 30.02 21.29
N LEU A 367 -19.23 29.23 20.27
CA LEU A 367 -20.06 29.10 19.07
C LEU A 367 -20.36 27.64 18.76
N THR A 368 -21.61 27.39 18.37
CA THR A 368 -21.98 26.21 17.59
C THR A 368 -21.64 26.47 16.12
N LEU A 369 -21.63 25.41 15.29
CA LEU A 369 -21.36 25.55 13.86
C LEU A 369 -22.36 26.49 13.14
N ASP A 370 -23.64 26.43 13.49
CA ASP A 370 -24.66 27.32 12.91
C ASP A 370 -24.45 28.80 13.28
N ARG A 371 -24.06 29.07 14.54
CA ARG A 371 -23.73 30.42 15.00
C ARG A 371 -22.41 30.92 14.41
N PHE A 372 -21.47 30.01 14.16
CA PHE A 372 -20.21 30.31 13.51
C PHE A 372 -20.39 30.85 12.09
N TYR A 373 -21.33 30.33 11.30
CA TYR A 373 -21.60 30.88 9.96
C TYR A 373 -22.05 32.34 10.01
N LYS A 374 -22.89 32.70 11.00
CA LYS A 374 -23.32 34.09 11.20
C LYS A 374 -22.18 34.96 11.70
N TYR A 375 -21.38 34.44 12.62
CA TYR A 375 -20.23 35.12 13.18
C TYR A 375 -19.18 35.48 12.11
N ILE A 376 -18.83 34.53 11.25
CA ILE A 376 -17.86 34.73 10.17
C ILE A 376 -18.34 35.76 9.14
N ASN A 377 -19.65 35.92 8.93
CA ASN A 377 -20.16 36.99 8.05
C ASN A 377 -20.03 38.39 8.65
N GLY A 378 -19.83 38.49 9.97
CA GLY A 378 -19.68 39.75 10.69
C GLY A 378 -18.23 40.16 10.95
N ILE A 379 -17.26 39.31 10.58
CA ILE A 379 -15.81 39.57 10.58
C ILE A 379 -15.40 40.05 9.20
#